data_AF-A0A345H3L5-F1
#
_entry.id   AF-A0A345H3L5-F1
#
_cell.length_a   1.000
_cell.length_b   1.000
_cell.length_c   1.000
_cell.angle_alpha   90.00
_cell.angle_beta   90.00
_cell.angle_gamma   90.00
#
_symmetry.space_group_name_H-M   'P 1'
#
loop_
_entity.id
_entity.type
_entity.pdbx_description
1 polymer ?
#
loop_
_entity_poly.entity_id
_entity_poly.type
_entity_poly.pdbx_seq_one_letter_code
_entity_poly.pdbx_strand_id
1 'polypeptide(L)'
;MDTIFNYTYEALLWFSKLTGFTYKEINIIVWFIGIPLSWMLLLDKIYQLRLFTVLFSLLVAIVILFIPNFTEFCDWLFQKSVAFLNLFNAVGSTYVASSVIICVLIPVVIYAILIWKAFFTKRRAEKKY
;
A
#
# COMPACT_ATOMS: atom_id res chain seq x y z
N MET A 1 -8.49 13.69 -12.60
CA MET A 1 -7.45 12.90 -11.90
C MET A 1 -6.71 13.79 -10.90
N ASP A 2 -6.41 15.02 -11.28
CA ASP A 2 -5.71 16.01 -10.45
C ASP A 2 -6.34 16.26 -9.07
N THR A 3 -7.68 16.25 -8.96
CA THR A 3 -8.36 16.40 -7.66
C THR A 3 -8.04 15.25 -6.70
N ILE A 4 -8.08 14.00 -7.19
CA ILE A 4 -7.79 12.80 -6.37
C ILE A 4 -6.31 12.78 -5.99
N PHE A 5 -5.44 13.17 -6.92
CA PHE A 5 -4.01 13.32 -6.67
C PHE A 5 -3.76 14.37 -5.57
N ASN A 6 -4.40 15.54 -5.65
CA ASN A 6 -4.25 16.60 -4.64
C ASN A 6 -4.75 16.16 -3.27
N TYR A 7 -5.92 15.51 -3.18
CA TYR A 7 -6.40 14.98 -1.89
C TYR A 7 -5.43 13.95 -1.29
N THR A 8 -4.91 13.05 -2.13
CA THR A 8 -3.94 12.04 -1.68
C THR A 8 -2.67 12.75 -1.19
N TYR A 9 -2.16 13.70 -1.96
CA TYR A 9 -0.98 14.49 -1.61
C TYR A 9 -1.15 15.26 -0.29
N GLU A 10 -2.27 15.95 -0.10
CA GLU A 10 -2.60 16.68 1.12
C GLU A 10 -2.68 15.76 2.33
N ALA A 11 -3.31 14.59 2.20
CA ALA A 11 -3.38 13.61 3.27
C ALA A 11 -1.99 13.13 3.68
N LEU A 12 -1.12 12.79 2.72
CA LEU A 12 0.27 12.40 3.01
C LEU A 12 1.06 13.55 3.66
N LEU A 13 0.88 14.78 3.20
CA LEU A 13 1.50 15.96 3.80
C LEU A 13 1.07 16.17 5.25
N TRP A 14 -0.21 15.95 5.54
CA TRP A 14 -0.73 16.02 6.90
C TRP A 14 -0.08 14.95 7.80
N PHE A 15 0.05 13.71 7.33
CA PHE A 15 0.77 12.66 8.04
C PHE A 15 2.26 12.96 8.23
N SER A 16 2.90 13.58 7.24
CA SER A 16 4.30 14.02 7.33
C SER A 16 4.48 15.07 8.43
N LYS A 17 3.57 16.05 8.52
CA LYS A 17 3.60 17.07 9.59
C LYS A 17 3.37 16.48 10.98
N LEU A 18 2.54 15.45 11.10
CA LEU A 18 2.23 14.81 12.39
C LEU A 18 3.36 13.94 12.91
N THR A 19 4.04 13.21 12.02
CA THR A 19 5.07 12.23 12.41
C THR A 19 6.48 12.81 12.41
N GLY A 20 6.69 13.94 11.74
CA GLY A 20 8.03 14.52 11.52
C GLY A 20 8.82 13.85 10.39
N PHE A 21 8.28 12.80 9.77
CA PHE A 21 8.86 12.17 8.58
C PHE A 21 8.63 13.02 7.34
N THR A 22 9.51 12.89 6.35
CA THR A 22 9.36 13.52 5.04
C THR A 22 8.19 12.93 4.26
N TYR A 23 7.67 13.68 3.30
CA TYR A 23 6.62 13.21 2.40
C TYR A 23 6.96 11.86 1.73
N LYS A 24 8.21 11.68 1.32
CA LYS A 24 8.66 10.46 0.63
C LYS A 24 8.67 9.26 1.57
N GLU A 25 9.16 9.44 2.80
CA GLU A 25 9.12 8.40 3.83
C GLU A 25 7.68 7.99 4.14
N ILE A 26 6.77 8.95 4.34
CA ILE A 26 5.35 8.66 4.52
C ILE A 26 4.76 7.93 3.33
N ASN A 27 5.11 8.33 2.10
CA ASN A 27 4.64 7.68 0.89
C ASN A 27 5.05 6.20 0.86
N ILE A 28 6.32 5.90 1.16
CA ILE A 28 6.83 4.54 1.27
C ILE A 28 6.14 3.77 2.40
N ILE A 29 6.04 4.35 3.60
CA ILE A 29 5.40 3.69 4.74
C ILE A 29 3.94 3.34 4.41
N VAL A 30 3.16 4.27 3.88
CA VAL A 30 1.73 4.06 3.61
C VAL A 30 1.53 3.03 2.50
N TRP A 31 2.27 3.13 1.39
CA TRP A 31 2.05 2.28 0.22
C TRP A 31 2.77 0.94 0.26
N PHE A 32 3.94 0.84 0.86
CA PHE A 32 4.71 -0.42 0.93
C PHE A 32 4.52 -1.18 2.24
N ILE A 33 4.09 -0.51 3.32
CA ILE A 33 3.90 -1.16 4.63
C ILE A 33 2.41 -1.14 4.99
N GLY A 34 1.79 0.04 5.09
CA GLY A 34 0.43 0.21 5.61
C GLY A 34 -0.63 -0.53 4.79
N ILE A 35 -0.71 -0.28 3.49
CA ILE A 35 -1.66 -0.98 2.60
C ILE A 35 -1.41 -2.49 2.59
N PRO A 36 -0.18 -2.99 2.32
CA PRO A 36 0.03 -4.43 2.28
C PRO A 36 -0.26 -5.12 3.62
N LEU A 37 0.08 -4.49 4.75
CA LEU A 37 -0.25 -5.00 6.08
C LEU A 37 -1.76 -5.14 6.28
N SER A 38 -2.54 -4.16 5.83
CA SER A 38 -4.01 -4.24 5.91
C SER A 38 -4.58 -5.39 5.06
N TRP A 39 -3.95 -5.72 3.93
CA TRP A 39 -4.33 -6.88 3.11
C TRP A 39 -3.99 -8.19 3.82
N MET A 40 -2.84 -8.26 4.50
CA MET A 40 -2.48 -9.43 5.32
C MET A 40 -3.50 -9.66 6.44
N LEU A 41 -4.02 -8.61 7.07
CA LEU A 41 -5.10 -8.72 8.06
C LEU A 41 -6.40 -9.29 7.45
N LEU A 42 -6.75 -8.87 6.23
CA LEU A 42 -7.90 -9.42 5.51
C LEU A 42 -7.68 -10.88 5.11
N LEU A 43 -6.47 -11.25 4.69
CA LEU A 43 -6.10 -12.62 4.37
C LEU A 43 -6.15 -13.51 5.62
N ASP A 44 -5.59 -13.05 6.74
CA ASP A 44 -5.68 -13.73 8.02
C ASP A 44 -7.13 -14.01 8.41
N LYS A 45 -8.03 -13.05 8.17
CA LYS A 45 -9.48 -13.24 8.37
C LYS A 45 -10.08 -14.27 7.40
N ILE A 46 -9.66 -14.30 6.14
CA ILE A 46 -10.13 -15.28 5.14
C ILE A 46 -9.70 -16.70 5.53
N TYR A 47 -8.43 -16.89 5.90
CA TYR A 47 -7.86 -18.19 6.21
C TYR A 47 -8.00 -18.61 7.68
N GLN A 48 -8.52 -17.72 8.55
CA GLN A 48 -8.66 -17.93 10.00
C GLN A 48 -7.31 -18.26 10.69
N LEU A 49 -6.21 -17.78 10.12
CA LEU A 49 -4.86 -17.92 10.65
C LEU A 49 -4.31 -16.52 10.90
N ARG A 50 -3.44 -16.32 11.90
CA ARG A 50 -2.75 -15.03 12.14
C ARG A 50 -1.33 -15.00 11.54
N LEU A 51 -1.04 -15.95 10.65
CA LEU A 51 0.32 -16.20 10.19
C LEU A 51 0.78 -15.13 9.19
N PHE A 52 -0.09 -14.66 8.29
CA PHE A 52 0.30 -13.73 7.24
C PHE A 52 0.67 -12.37 7.81
N THR A 53 -0.12 -11.83 8.74
CA THR A 53 0.21 -10.55 9.38
C THR A 53 1.49 -10.64 10.19
N VAL A 54 1.68 -11.72 10.95
CA VAL A 54 2.89 -11.89 11.78
C VAL A 54 4.13 -12.02 10.92
N LEU A 55 4.12 -12.88 9.89
CA LEU A 55 5.27 -13.04 8.99
C LEU A 55 5.59 -11.74 8.25
N PHE A 56 4.59 -11.03 7.76
CA PHE A 56 4.80 -9.76 7.06
C PHE A 56 5.37 -8.69 8.00
N SER A 57 4.82 -8.57 9.21
CA SER A 57 5.31 -7.61 10.20
C SER A 57 6.74 -7.90 10.63
N LEU A 58 7.08 -9.19 10.80
CA LEU A 58 8.41 -9.63 11.17
C LEU A 58 9.42 -9.37 10.04
N LEU A 59 9.03 -9.61 8.78
CA LEU A 59 9.84 -9.27 7.61
C LEU A 59 10.12 -7.76 7.56
N VAL A 60 9.07 -6.93 7.70
CA VAL A 60 9.21 -5.47 7.70
C VAL A 60 10.14 -5.01 8.83
N ALA A 61 9.97 -5.56 10.03
CA ALA A 61 10.82 -5.24 11.18
C ALA A 61 12.29 -5.60 10.93
N ILE A 62 12.57 -6.78 10.36
CA ILE A 62 13.92 -7.18 9.96
C ILE A 62 14.48 -6.19 8.95
N VAL A 63 13.74 -5.88 7.87
CA VAL A 63 14.21 -4.95 6.84
C VAL A 63 14.57 -3.60 7.45
N ILE A 64 13.71 -3.04 8.31
CA ILE A 64 13.97 -1.76 8.98
C ILE A 64 15.22 -1.83 9.89
N LEU A 65 15.42 -2.92 10.62
CA LEU A 65 16.60 -3.10 11.50
C LEU A 65 17.91 -3.23 10.72
N PHE A 66 17.87 -3.79 9.50
CA PHE A 66 19.05 -3.93 8.64
C PHE A 66 19.34 -2.68 7.80
N ILE A 67 18.43 -1.70 7.74
CA ILE A 67 18.65 -0.46 7.01
C ILE A 67 19.43 0.52 7.90
N PRO A 68 20.65 0.92 7.51
CA PRO A 68 21.47 1.83 8.30
C PRO A 68 20.96 3.28 8.25
N ASN A 69 20.37 3.69 7.12
CA ASN A 69 19.80 5.02 6.95
C ASN A 69 18.40 4.92 6.30
N PHE A 70 17.37 5.06 7.12
CA PHE A 70 15.98 4.89 6.70
C PHE A 70 15.56 5.93 5.64
N THR A 71 16.02 7.17 5.79
CA THR A 71 15.70 8.25 4.86
C THR A 71 16.29 7.99 3.49
N GLU A 72 17.55 7.57 3.40
CA GLU A 72 18.21 7.26 2.13
C GLU A 72 17.54 6.06 1.43
N PHE A 73 17.17 5.03 2.19
CA PHE A 73 16.41 3.90 1.67
C PHE A 73 15.05 4.34 1.10
N CYS A 74 14.29 5.16 1.84
CA CYS A 74 13.02 5.68 1.39
C CYS A 74 13.16 6.58 0.15
N ASP A 75 14.18 7.43 0.11
CA ASP A 75 14.50 8.26 -1.05
C ASP A 75 14.80 7.41 -2.29
N TRP A 76 15.63 6.39 -2.13
CA TRP A 76 15.96 5.46 -3.21
C TRP A 76 14.72 4.71 -3.71
N LEU A 77 13.92 4.14 -2.81
CA LEU A 77 12.72 3.38 -3.17
C LEU A 77 11.65 4.28 -3.81
N PHE A 78 11.53 5.51 -3.32
CA PHE A 78 10.64 6.52 -3.90
C PHE A 78 11.09 6.89 -5.32
N GLN A 79 12.38 7.14 -5.55
CA GLN A 79 12.90 7.41 -6.89
C GLN A 79 12.65 6.26 -7.86
N LYS A 80 12.85 5.00 -7.41
CA LYS A 80 12.52 3.82 -8.22
C LYS A 80 11.03 3.75 -8.56
N SER A 81 10.16 4.08 -7.60
CA SER A 81 8.71 4.13 -7.81
C SER A 81 8.33 5.22 -8.82
N VAL A 82 8.92 6.41 -8.72
CA VAL A 82 8.70 7.50 -9.70
C VAL A 82 9.22 7.11 -11.08
N ALA A 83 10.38 6.47 -11.18
CA ALA A 83 10.92 5.98 -12.45
C ALA A 83 9.98 4.93 -13.10
N PHE A 84 9.43 4.01 -12.31
CA PHE A 84 8.44 3.05 -12.76
C PHE A 84 7.15 3.74 -13.25
N LEU A 85 6.66 4.76 -12.55
CA LEU A 85 5.49 5.54 -12.99
C LEU A 85 5.77 6.30 -14.29
N ASN A 86 6.96 6.89 -14.41
CA ASN A 86 7.39 7.62 -15.60
C ASN A 86 7.61 6.71 -16.82
N LEU A 87 7.90 5.42 -16.61
CA LEU A 87 7.96 4.42 -17.69
C LEU A 87 6.62 4.35 -18.46
N PHE A 88 5.49 4.51 -17.76
CA PHE A 88 4.17 4.56 -18.41
C PHE A 88 3.91 5.87 -19.16
N ASN A 89 4.67 6.94 -18.88
CA ASN A 89 4.58 8.17 -19.68
C ASN A 89 5.08 7.95 -21.10
N ALA A 90 6.04 7.03 -21.31
CA ALA A 90 6.51 6.67 -22.64
C ALA A 90 5.44 5.97 -23.49
N VAL A 91 4.39 5.43 -22.86
CA VAL A 91 3.25 4.78 -23.51
C VAL A 91 2.06 5.75 -23.72
N GLY A 92 2.28 7.06 -23.51
CA GLY A 92 1.26 8.10 -23.69
C GLY A 92 0.38 8.39 -22.46
N SER A 93 0.73 7.85 -21.29
CA SER A 93 0.11 8.24 -20.01
C SER A 93 0.75 9.50 -19.42
N THR A 94 0.14 10.09 -18.38
CA THR A 94 0.76 11.15 -17.56
C THR A 94 1.12 10.61 -16.18
N TYR A 95 2.14 11.19 -15.54
CA TYR A 95 2.57 10.77 -14.20
C TYR A 95 1.41 10.79 -13.19
N VAL A 96 0.57 11.83 -13.26
CA VAL A 96 -0.60 11.97 -12.40
C VAL A 96 -1.62 10.86 -12.65
N ALA A 97 -1.90 10.54 -13.92
CA ALA A 97 -2.81 9.46 -14.27
C ALA A 97 -2.29 8.09 -13.80
N SER A 98 -1.03 7.79 -14.10
CA SER A 98 -0.37 6.54 -13.69
C SER A 98 -0.33 6.39 -12.17
N SER A 99 -0.05 7.48 -11.44
CA SER A 99 -0.04 7.48 -9.97
C SER A 99 -1.43 7.22 -9.39
N VAL A 100 -2.48 7.87 -9.89
CA VAL A 100 -3.85 7.61 -9.40
C VAL A 100 -4.29 6.17 -9.70
N ILE A 101 -3.98 5.66 -10.89
CA ILE A 101 -4.32 4.29 -11.25
C ILE A 101 -3.59 3.29 -10.33
N ILE A 102 -2.27 3.44 -10.16
CA ILE A 102 -1.46 2.45 -9.45
C ILE A 102 -1.60 2.57 -7.94
N CYS A 103 -1.65 3.78 -7.39
CA CYS A 103 -1.68 4.02 -5.94
C CYS A 103 -3.10 4.07 -5.36
N VAL A 104 -4.14 4.22 -6.19
CA VAL A 104 -5.53 4.29 -5.71
C VAL A 104 -6.38 3.19 -6.34
N LEU A 105 -6.48 3.15 -7.67
CA LEU A 105 -7.39 2.22 -8.34
C LEU A 105 -7.01 0.75 -8.09
N ILE A 106 -5.74 0.39 -8.27
CA ILE A 106 -5.27 -0.99 -8.05
C ILE A 106 -5.51 -1.42 -6.59
N PRO A 107 -5.10 -0.64 -5.56
CA PRO A 107 -5.40 -1.00 -4.19
C PRO A 107 -6.89 -1.15 -3.89
N VAL A 108 -7.74 -0.25 -4.39
CA VAL A 108 -9.19 -0.32 -4.21
C VAL A 108 -9.76 -1.62 -4.80
N VAL A 109 -9.32 -2.02 -6.00
CA VAL A 109 -9.73 -3.29 -6.62
C VAL A 109 -9.30 -4.48 -5.77
N ILE A 110 -8.06 -4.49 -5.26
CA ILE A 110 -7.56 -5.56 -4.39
C ILE A 110 -8.38 -5.64 -3.10
N TYR A 111 -8.66 -4.50 -2.45
CA TYR A 111 -9.54 -4.45 -1.28
C TYR A 111 -10.93 -4.99 -1.58
N ALA A 112 -11.53 -4.61 -2.72
CA ALA A 112 -12.85 -5.12 -3.11
C ALA A 112 -12.85 -6.65 -3.22
N ILE A 113 -11.82 -7.23 -3.85
CA ILE A 113 -11.67 -8.70 -3.99
C ILE A 113 -11.47 -9.36 -2.62
N LEU A 114 -10.58 -8.82 -1.79
CA LEU A 114 -10.26 -9.38 -0.47
C LEU A 114 -11.45 -9.30 0.49
N ILE A 115 -12.14 -8.16 0.55
CA ILE A 115 -13.34 -7.98 1.37
C ILE A 115 -14.43 -8.91 0.87
N TRP A 116 -14.66 -9.00 -0.45
CA TRP A 116 -15.64 -9.90 -1.00
C TRP A 116 -15.36 -11.36 -0.60
N LYS A 117 -14.12 -11.82 -0.74
CA LYS A 117 -13.72 -13.17 -0.29
C LYS A 117 -13.88 -13.34 1.23
N ALA A 118 -13.46 -12.36 2.04
CA ALA A 118 -13.52 -12.44 3.51
C ALA A 118 -14.95 -12.55 4.04
N PHE A 119 -15.91 -11.84 3.44
CA PHE A 119 -17.27 -11.78 3.94
C PHE A 119 -18.25 -12.71 3.21
N PHE A 120 -18.08 -12.95 1.91
CA PHE A 120 -19.00 -13.80 1.13
C PHE A 120 -18.60 -15.28 1.09
N THR A 121 -17.33 -15.64 1.29
CA THR A 121 -16.93 -17.06 1.36
C THR A 121 -17.52 -17.74 2.61
N LYS A 122 -17.62 -17.00 3.74
CA LYS A 122 -18.15 -17.54 4.99
C LYS A 122 -19.63 -17.95 4.89
N ARG A 123 -20.44 -17.23 4.10
CA ARG A 123 -21.86 -17.56 3.87
C ARG A 123 -22.11 -18.87 3.11
N ARG A 124 -21.12 -19.41 2.39
CA ARG A 124 -21.26 -20.71 1.70
C ARG A 124 -21.09 -21.91 2.64
N ALA A 125 -20.37 -21.76 3.75
CA ALA A 125 -20.17 -22.83 4.72
C ALA A 125 -21.40 -23.02 5.63
N GLU A 126 -22.09 -21.94 6.00
CA GLU A 126 -23.27 -21.98 6.88
C GLU A 126 -24.54 -22.47 6.18
N LYS A 127 -24.63 -22.38 4.85
CA LYS A 127 -25.79 -22.87 4.06
C LYS A 127 -25.76 -24.36 3.72
N LYS A 128 -24.84 -25.14 4.31
CA LYS A 128 -24.70 -26.58 4.02
C LYS A 128 -25.30 -27.50 5.10
N TYR A 129 -26.08 -26.95 6.03
CA TYR A 129 -26.84 -27.70 7.03
C TYR A 129 -28.33 -27.52 6.80
#